data_AF-A0A2N3GJR7-F1
#
_entry.id   AF-A0A2N3GJR7-F1
#
_cell.length_a   1.000
_cell.length_b   1.000
_cell.length_c   1.000
_cell.angle_alpha   90.00
_cell.angle_beta   90.00
_cell.angle_gamma   90.00
#
_symmetry.space_group_name_H-M   'P 1'
#
loop_
_entity.id
_entity.type
_entity.pdbx_description
1 polymer ?
#
loop_
_entity_poly.entity_id
_entity_poly.type
_entity_poly.pdbx_seq_one_letter_code
_entity_poly.pdbx_strand_id
1 'polypeptide(L)'
;MGRGAAVSPWIDTADRLSDWSQARVVVAGLGRSGFAAADGLLELGAQVRVLDEADSADYAEKATVLEVLDAQVRLGAGATAQLPTDVDLVVASPGWRPSAPLLAQARDRGIPIWGEVELAWRMSAPDRHVPWLGVTGTHGRTTTITMLESMLSAAGLSVAVVGNIGRPVVEAVLDETPYDVFAVELSSAQLHWTNSLSLHSAAVLNLGTDRLDWYADTADGDPMAGYAADTGLIYQRLRHSCVYNVDDPATERLVEEADVIEGARAIGFTLGIPAPSMVGVVDDVLVDRAFIAQRRDSAIEIAKLSDLASDEPATVANALAAAALARSFGVPPQAVADGLRRFVLGER
;
A
#
# COMPACT_ATOMS: atom_id res chain seq x y z
N MET A 1 -25.06 5.15 -33.85
CA MET A 1 -24.36 6.08 -32.95
C MET A 1 -24.90 5.85 -31.55
N GLY A 2 -24.34 4.86 -30.84
CA GLY A 2 -24.75 4.57 -29.46
C GLY A 2 -24.23 5.68 -28.57
N ARG A 3 -25.10 6.24 -27.72
CA ARG A 3 -24.68 7.12 -26.64
C ARG A 3 -23.67 6.33 -25.81
N GLY A 4 -22.40 6.75 -25.80
CA GLY A 4 -21.46 6.26 -24.80
C GLY A 4 -22.11 6.51 -23.44
N ALA A 5 -22.31 5.46 -22.65
CA ALA A 5 -22.83 5.62 -21.31
C ALA A 5 -21.90 6.60 -20.59
N ALA A 6 -22.43 7.76 -20.20
CA ALA A 6 -21.67 8.67 -19.37
C ALA A 6 -21.29 7.91 -18.09
N VAL A 7 -20.00 7.95 -17.73
CA VAL A 7 -19.53 7.38 -16.48
C VAL A 7 -20.40 7.93 -15.35
N SER A 8 -20.87 7.04 -14.49
CA SER A 8 -21.69 7.40 -13.33
C SER A 8 -20.93 8.41 -12.45
N PRO A 9 -21.42 9.66 -12.29
CA PRO A 9 -20.66 10.74 -11.62
C PRO A 9 -20.30 10.44 -10.16
N TRP A 10 -20.98 9.47 -9.54
CA TRP A 10 -20.77 9.11 -8.14
C TRP A 10 -19.55 8.20 -7.92
N ILE A 11 -19.03 7.54 -8.95
CA ILE A 11 -17.91 6.60 -8.80
C ILE A 11 -16.66 7.30 -8.28
N ASP A 12 -16.36 8.49 -8.78
CA ASP A 12 -15.17 9.26 -8.37
C ASP A 12 -15.15 9.54 -6.86
N THR A 13 -16.31 9.61 -6.21
CA THR A 13 -16.48 9.83 -4.77
C THR A 13 -17.03 8.62 -4.04
N ALA A 14 -17.13 7.46 -4.69
CA ALA A 14 -17.75 6.28 -4.10
C ALA A 14 -16.97 5.78 -2.89
N ASP A 15 -17.74 5.29 -1.92
CA ASP A 15 -17.34 4.66 -0.68
C ASP A 15 -18.15 3.36 -0.47
N ARG A 16 -18.03 2.72 0.71
CA ARG A 16 -18.77 1.48 1.00
C ARG A 16 -20.29 1.63 0.95
N LEU A 17 -20.81 2.82 1.27
CA LEU A 17 -22.25 3.08 1.40
C LEU A 17 -22.91 3.50 0.08
N SER A 18 -22.12 3.69 -0.96
CA SER A 18 -22.61 4.01 -2.29
C SER A 18 -23.42 2.86 -2.90
N ASP A 19 -24.32 3.16 -3.84
CA ASP A 19 -25.19 2.16 -4.47
C ASP A 19 -24.43 1.36 -5.56
N TRP A 20 -23.59 0.43 -5.10
CA TRP A 20 -22.79 -0.45 -5.94
C TRP A 20 -23.61 -1.34 -6.87
N SER A 21 -24.90 -1.57 -6.58
CA SER A 21 -25.80 -2.33 -7.47
C SER A 21 -25.96 -1.73 -8.87
N GLN A 22 -25.68 -0.43 -9.00
CA GLN A 22 -25.72 0.32 -10.26
C GLN A 22 -24.36 0.37 -10.98
N ALA A 23 -23.28 -0.15 -10.38
CA ALA A 23 -21.94 -0.12 -10.94
C ALA A 23 -21.66 -1.35 -11.80
N ARG A 24 -21.19 -1.13 -13.03
CA ARG A 24 -20.62 -2.17 -13.89
C ARG A 24 -19.10 -2.07 -13.86
N VAL A 25 -18.47 -3.04 -13.20
CA VAL A 25 -17.03 -2.99 -12.91
C VAL A 25 -16.31 -4.07 -13.71
N VAL A 26 -15.22 -3.69 -14.36
CA VAL A 26 -14.28 -4.63 -14.97
C VAL A 26 -13.08 -4.79 -14.05
N VAL A 27 -12.78 -6.00 -13.62
CA VAL A 27 -11.55 -6.34 -12.93
C VAL A 27 -10.55 -6.91 -13.94
N ALA A 28 -9.44 -6.20 -14.12
CA ALA A 28 -8.33 -6.61 -14.98
C ALA A 28 -7.36 -7.47 -14.17
N GLY A 29 -7.39 -8.77 -14.42
CA GLY A 29 -6.60 -9.79 -13.74
C GLY A 29 -7.39 -10.65 -12.75
N LEU A 30 -7.09 -11.95 -12.69
CA LEU A 30 -7.65 -12.94 -11.76
C LEU A 30 -6.57 -13.53 -10.82
N GLY A 31 -5.43 -12.85 -10.70
CA GLY A 31 -4.46 -13.12 -9.64
C GLY A 31 -5.04 -12.84 -8.24
N ARG A 32 -4.22 -12.96 -7.20
CA ARG A 32 -4.63 -12.80 -5.79
C ARG A 32 -5.42 -11.50 -5.53
N SER A 33 -4.89 -10.34 -5.93
CA SER A 33 -5.57 -9.04 -5.78
C SER A 33 -6.83 -8.91 -6.63
N GLY A 34 -6.83 -9.46 -7.85
CA GLY A 34 -7.97 -9.39 -8.76
C GLY A 34 -9.16 -10.22 -8.26
N PHE A 35 -8.90 -11.43 -7.77
CA PHE A 35 -9.92 -12.26 -7.13
C PHE A 35 -10.55 -11.54 -5.92
N ALA A 36 -9.73 -11.03 -5.00
CA ALA A 36 -10.23 -10.33 -3.81
C ALA A 36 -11.03 -9.05 -4.16
N ALA A 37 -10.59 -8.30 -5.17
CA ALA A 37 -11.32 -7.14 -5.65
C ALA A 37 -12.68 -7.52 -6.26
N ALA A 38 -12.73 -8.59 -7.07
CA ALA A 38 -13.97 -9.08 -7.66
C ALA A 38 -14.95 -9.56 -6.58
N ASP A 39 -14.48 -10.38 -5.63
CA ASP A 39 -15.27 -10.91 -4.52
C ASP A 39 -15.86 -9.77 -3.65
N GLY A 40 -15.04 -8.80 -3.25
CA GLY A 40 -15.50 -7.65 -2.47
C GLY A 40 -16.50 -6.76 -3.21
N LEU A 41 -16.34 -6.60 -4.53
CA LEU A 41 -17.32 -5.86 -5.35
C LEU A 41 -18.66 -6.58 -5.48
N LEU A 42 -18.64 -7.92 -5.57
CA LEU A 42 -19.85 -8.76 -5.57
C LEU A 42 -20.57 -8.68 -4.21
N GLU A 43 -19.83 -8.64 -3.10
CA GLU A 43 -20.40 -8.45 -1.76
C GLU A 43 -21.18 -7.13 -1.65
N LEU A 44 -20.70 -6.08 -2.31
CA LEU A 44 -21.40 -4.78 -2.40
C LEU A 44 -22.53 -4.76 -3.45
N GLY A 45 -22.71 -5.84 -4.21
CA GLY A 45 -23.77 -6.00 -5.20
C GLY A 45 -23.45 -5.47 -6.60
N ALA A 46 -22.19 -5.15 -6.90
CA ALA A 46 -21.79 -4.66 -8.21
C ALA A 46 -21.92 -5.72 -9.31
N GLN A 47 -22.10 -5.26 -10.55
CA GLN A 47 -22.06 -6.13 -11.73
C GLN A 47 -20.61 -6.30 -12.17
N VAL A 48 -20.00 -7.43 -11.81
CA VAL A 48 -18.57 -7.65 -11.99
C VAL A 48 -18.27 -8.48 -13.23
N ARG A 49 -17.31 -8.00 -14.04
CA ARG A 49 -16.69 -8.76 -15.13
C ARG A 49 -15.19 -8.91 -14.88
N VAL A 50 -14.67 -10.12 -14.87
CA VAL A 50 -13.23 -10.37 -14.70
C VAL A 50 -12.62 -10.78 -16.02
N LEU A 51 -11.51 -10.13 -16.40
CA LEU A 51 -10.79 -10.39 -17.64
C LEU A 51 -9.33 -10.72 -17.34
N ASP A 52 -8.85 -11.88 -17.81
CA ASP A 52 -7.43 -12.26 -17.70
C ASP A 52 -6.99 -13.05 -18.95
N GLU A 53 -5.73 -12.89 -19.36
CA GLU A 53 -5.14 -13.68 -20.46
C GLU A 53 -4.76 -15.10 -20.00
N ALA A 54 -4.54 -15.32 -18.70
CA ALA A 54 -4.21 -16.62 -18.13
C ALA A 54 -5.45 -17.50 -17.98
N ASP A 55 -5.32 -18.78 -18.35
CA ASP A 55 -6.39 -19.78 -18.34
C ASP A 55 -5.95 -21.11 -17.70
N SER A 56 -4.96 -21.06 -16.80
CA SER A 56 -4.49 -22.23 -16.05
C SER A 56 -5.59 -22.84 -15.17
N ALA A 57 -5.39 -24.09 -14.71
CA ALA A 57 -6.37 -24.78 -13.87
C ALA A 57 -6.73 -23.99 -12.59
N ASP A 58 -5.75 -23.38 -11.92
CA ASP A 58 -5.97 -22.51 -10.75
C ASP A 58 -6.87 -21.30 -11.09
N TYR A 59 -6.73 -20.73 -12.28
CA TYR A 59 -7.54 -19.61 -12.73
C TYR A 59 -8.96 -20.06 -13.09
N ALA A 60 -9.11 -21.25 -13.68
CA ALA A 60 -10.42 -21.84 -13.96
C ALA A 60 -11.21 -22.16 -12.66
N GLU A 61 -10.52 -22.62 -11.61
CA GLU A 61 -11.13 -22.84 -10.29
C GLU A 61 -11.61 -21.52 -9.68
N LYS A 62 -10.76 -20.48 -9.67
CA LYS A 62 -11.15 -19.13 -9.23
C LYS A 62 -12.31 -18.55 -10.03
N ALA A 63 -12.28 -18.72 -11.35
CA ALA A 63 -13.36 -18.28 -12.23
C ALA A 63 -14.69 -18.95 -11.85
N THR A 64 -14.67 -20.26 -11.64
CA THR A 64 -15.86 -21.03 -11.22
C THR A 64 -16.44 -20.48 -9.91
N VAL A 65 -15.59 -20.15 -8.92
CA VAL A 65 -16.05 -19.56 -7.66
C VAL A 65 -16.74 -18.22 -7.88
N LEU A 66 -16.14 -17.32 -8.67
CA LEU A 66 -16.72 -16.00 -8.94
C LEU A 66 -18.00 -16.09 -9.79
N GLU A 67 -18.08 -17.03 -10.73
CA GLU A 67 -19.28 -17.27 -11.53
C GLU A 67 -20.46 -17.78 -10.69
N VAL A 68 -20.20 -18.59 -9.67
CA VAL A 68 -21.23 -18.99 -8.68
C VAL A 68 -21.74 -17.78 -7.88
N LEU A 69 -20.91 -16.75 -7.73
CA LEU A 69 -21.25 -15.47 -7.11
C LEU A 69 -21.77 -14.44 -8.13
N ASP A 70 -22.22 -14.88 -9.32
CA ASP A 70 -22.81 -14.08 -10.39
C ASP A 70 -21.84 -13.11 -11.13
N ALA A 71 -20.53 -13.29 -11.02
CA ALA A 71 -19.58 -12.60 -11.90
C ALA A 71 -19.54 -13.20 -13.31
N GLN A 72 -19.20 -12.37 -14.30
CA GLN A 72 -18.86 -12.84 -15.64
C GLN A 72 -17.35 -12.94 -15.79
N VAL A 73 -16.80 -14.13 -16.01
CA VAL A 73 -15.35 -14.32 -16.13
C VAL A 73 -14.98 -14.69 -17.56
N ARG A 74 -13.94 -14.04 -18.09
CA ARG A 74 -13.36 -14.36 -19.40
C ARG A 74 -11.86 -14.55 -19.26
N LEU A 75 -11.41 -15.78 -19.54
CA LEU A 75 -10.02 -16.19 -19.49
C LEU A 75 -9.47 -16.51 -20.89
N GLY A 76 -8.14 -16.49 -21.02
CA GLY A 76 -7.42 -16.97 -22.19
C GLY A 76 -7.07 -15.88 -23.20
N ALA A 77 -6.35 -16.30 -24.24
CA ALA A 77 -5.79 -15.40 -25.23
C ALA A 77 -6.84 -14.46 -25.86
N GLY A 78 -6.62 -13.14 -25.75
CA GLY A 78 -7.49 -12.11 -26.29
C GLY A 78 -8.67 -11.72 -25.39
N ALA A 79 -8.79 -12.34 -24.21
CA ALA A 79 -9.80 -11.98 -23.20
C ALA A 79 -9.67 -10.53 -22.72
N THR A 80 -8.52 -9.88 -22.93
CA THR A 80 -8.26 -8.51 -22.49
C THR A 80 -8.10 -7.53 -23.66
N ALA A 81 -8.29 -8.00 -24.89
CA ALA A 81 -8.09 -7.18 -26.09
C ALA A 81 -9.08 -6.01 -26.21
N GLN A 82 -10.29 -6.15 -25.65
CA GLN A 82 -11.35 -5.14 -25.75
C GLN A 82 -12.03 -4.92 -24.40
N LEU A 83 -12.16 -3.64 -24.03
CA LEU A 83 -12.95 -3.21 -22.89
C LEU A 83 -14.44 -3.22 -23.25
N PRO A 84 -15.31 -3.87 -22.47
CA PRO A 84 -16.76 -3.84 -22.70
C PRO A 84 -17.33 -2.41 -22.78
N THR A 85 -18.37 -2.19 -23.59
CA THR A 85 -18.91 -0.84 -23.86
C THR A 85 -19.66 -0.23 -22.67
N ASP A 86 -20.10 -1.06 -21.74
CA ASP A 86 -20.95 -0.74 -20.61
C ASP A 86 -20.17 -0.96 -19.30
N VAL A 87 -19.22 -0.06 -19.05
CA VAL A 87 -18.30 -0.11 -17.91
C VAL A 87 -18.24 1.25 -17.28
N ASP A 88 -18.39 1.27 -15.96
CA ASP A 88 -18.35 2.49 -15.16
C ASP A 88 -17.04 2.62 -14.38
N LEU A 89 -16.35 1.50 -14.09
CA LEU A 89 -15.07 1.45 -13.39
C LEU A 89 -14.21 0.28 -13.90
N VAL A 90 -12.90 0.49 -13.97
CA VAL A 90 -11.91 -0.58 -14.12
C VAL A 90 -11.08 -0.70 -12.84
N VAL A 91 -10.92 -1.93 -12.33
CA VAL A 91 -10.00 -2.24 -11.23
C VAL A 91 -8.82 -3.02 -11.79
N ALA A 92 -7.64 -2.42 -11.79
CA ALA A 92 -6.41 -3.00 -12.31
C ALA A 92 -5.64 -3.76 -11.22
N SER A 93 -5.29 -5.01 -11.50
CA SER A 93 -4.32 -5.74 -10.67
C SER A 93 -2.92 -5.11 -10.81
N PRO A 94 -2.05 -5.17 -9.78
CA PRO A 94 -0.76 -4.47 -9.79
C PRO A 94 0.20 -4.85 -10.94
N GLY A 95 0.07 -6.06 -11.50
CA GLY A 95 0.87 -6.50 -12.64
C GLY A 95 0.55 -5.79 -13.95
N TRP A 96 -0.56 -5.06 -14.03
CA TRP A 96 -1.02 -4.41 -15.25
C TRP A 96 -0.34 -3.05 -15.44
N ARG A 97 0.40 -2.93 -16.53
CA ARG A 97 1.03 -1.67 -16.94
C ARG A 97 -0.01 -0.71 -17.50
N PRO A 98 0.16 0.61 -17.34
CA PRO A 98 -0.78 1.61 -17.89
C PRO A 98 -0.91 1.56 -19.41
N SER A 99 0.09 1.02 -20.11
CA SER A 99 0.10 0.81 -21.56
C SER A 99 -0.73 -0.39 -22.02
N ALA A 100 -1.23 -1.24 -21.10
CA ALA A 100 -2.04 -2.41 -21.46
C ALA A 100 -3.29 -2.00 -22.28
N PRO A 101 -3.62 -2.70 -23.39
CA PRO A 101 -4.70 -2.29 -24.28
C PRO A 101 -6.05 -2.06 -23.61
N LEU A 102 -6.41 -2.88 -22.61
CA LEU A 102 -7.64 -2.75 -21.83
C LEU A 102 -7.68 -1.43 -21.04
N LEU A 103 -6.57 -1.06 -20.42
CA LEU A 103 -6.45 0.15 -19.59
C LEU A 103 -6.33 1.41 -20.45
N ALA A 104 -5.63 1.34 -21.58
CA ALA A 104 -5.60 2.41 -22.57
C ALA A 104 -7.02 2.75 -23.08
N GLN A 105 -7.83 1.73 -23.39
CA GLN A 105 -9.23 1.92 -23.78
C GLN A 105 -10.08 2.56 -22.67
N ALA A 106 -9.87 2.20 -21.41
CA ALA A 106 -10.56 2.80 -20.28
C ALA A 106 -10.23 4.30 -20.17
N ARG A 107 -8.94 4.64 -20.22
CA ARG A 107 -8.45 6.02 -20.21
C ARG A 107 -9.01 6.84 -21.38
N ASP A 108 -8.96 6.31 -22.60
CA ASP A 108 -9.44 7.02 -23.80
C ASP A 108 -10.96 7.30 -23.76
N ARG A 109 -11.70 6.50 -22.97
CA ARG A 109 -13.13 6.67 -22.72
C ARG A 109 -13.44 7.50 -21.47
N GLY A 110 -12.43 7.94 -20.73
CA GLY A 110 -12.60 8.66 -19.45
C GLY A 110 -13.19 7.79 -18.33
N ILE A 111 -13.01 6.47 -18.40
CA ILE A 111 -13.46 5.54 -17.35
C ILE A 111 -12.41 5.54 -16.23
N PRO A 112 -12.80 5.75 -14.96
CA PRO A 112 -11.90 5.66 -13.82
C PRO A 112 -11.19 4.30 -13.77
N ILE A 113 -9.91 4.34 -13.43
CA ILE A 113 -9.09 3.13 -13.20
C ILE A 113 -8.57 3.20 -11.77
N TRP A 114 -8.89 2.18 -10.97
CA TRP A 114 -8.43 2.04 -9.59
C TRP A 114 -7.60 0.77 -9.44
N GLY A 115 -6.77 0.74 -8.41
CA GLY A 115 -6.13 -0.48 -7.94
C GLY A 115 -6.96 -1.15 -6.85
N GLU A 116 -6.59 -2.38 -6.50
CA GLU A 116 -7.15 -3.08 -5.34
C GLU A 116 -6.97 -2.27 -4.03
N VAL A 117 -5.86 -1.54 -3.89
CA VAL A 117 -5.59 -0.69 -2.71
C VAL A 117 -6.54 0.52 -2.63
N GLU A 118 -6.81 1.18 -3.77
CA GLU A 118 -7.77 2.29 -3.83
C GLU A 118 -9.20 1.81 -3.57
N LEU A 119 -9.55 0.65 -4.13
CA LEU A 119 -10.83 0.00 -3.87
C LEU A 119 -11.00 -0.31 -2.37
N ALA A 120 -10.01 -0.95 -1.76
CA ALA A 120 -10.01 -1.27 -0.33
C ALA A 120 -10.13 -0.01 0.52
N TRP A 121 -9.40 1.05 0.18
CA TRP A 121 -9.47 2.33 0.88
C TRP A 121 -10.90 2.89 0.88
N ARG A 122 -11.56 2.90 -0.29
CA ARG A 122 -12.94 3.37 -0.44
C ARG A 122 -13.96 2.49 0.28
N MET A 123 -13.74 1.17 0.27
CA MET A 123 -14.57 0.21 1.00
C MET A 123 -14.43 0.31 2.53
N SER A 124 -13.37 0.94 3.04
CA SER A 124 -13.19 1.15 4.48
C SER A 124 -13.99 2.33 5.02
N ALA A 125 -14.28 3.32 4.17
CA ALA A 125 -15.01 4.52 4.53
C ALA A 125 -16.53 4.39 4.28
N PRO A 126 -17.38 5.11 5.04
CA PRO A 126 -17.05 5.98 6.17
C PRO A 126 -17.17 5.31 7.55
N ASP A 127 -17.79 4.13 7.64
CA ASP A 127 -18.25 3.59 8.92
C ASP A 127 -17.13 2.97 9.77
N ARG A 128 -16.00 2.64 9.15
CA ARG A 128 -14.93 1.91 9.80
C ARG A 128 -13.54 2.45 9.45
N HIS A 129 -13.11 3.44 10.22
CA HIS A 129 -11.79 4.04 10.03
C HIS A 129 -10.70 3.30 10.81
N VAL A 130 -10.10 2.26 10.21
CA VAL A 130 -8.85 1.66 10.72
C VAL A 130 -7.67 2.46 10.17
N PRO A 131 -6.74 3.00 11.00
CA PRO A 131 -5.54 3.66 10.53
C PRO A 131 -4.59 2.72 9.79
N TRP A 132 -4.02 3.18 8.68
CA TRP A 132 -3.04 2.40 7.89
C TRP A 132 -1.64 2.99 8.07
N LEU A 133 -0.67 2.12 8.38
CA LEU A 133 0.75 2.39 8.42
C LEU A 133 1.41 1.73 7.21
N GLY A 134 1.85 2.53 6.25
CA GLY A 134 2.37 2.05 4.96
C GLY A 134 3.88 1.84 4.95
N VAL A 135 4.35 0.83 4.22
CA VAL A 135 5.78 0.65 3.90
C VAL A 135 5.95 0.40 2.41
N THR A 136 6.85 1.14 1.77
CA THR A 136 7.27 0.91 0.39
C THR A 136 8.78 1.14 0.22
N GLY A 137 9.27 0.96 -1.01
CA GLY A 137 10.69 1.01 -1.36
C GLY A 137 11.11 -0.23 -2.17
N THR A 138 12.35 -0.24 -2.65
CA THR A 138 12.83 -1.34 -3.49
C THR A 138 13.10 -2.60 -2.66
N HIS A 139 13.81 -2.43 -1.53
CA HIS A 139 14.25 -3.51 -0.65
C HIS A 139 13.82 -3.29 0.80
N GLY A 140 13.73 -4.38 1.58
CA GLY A 140 13.50 -4.33 3.03
C GLY A 140 12.04 -4.19 3.48
N ARG A 141 11.09 -4.06 2.54
CA ARG A 141 9.66 -3.88 2.82
C ARG A 141 9.08 -4.97 3.74
N THR A 142 9.29 -6.23 3.37
CA THR A 142 8.73 -7.38 4.11
C THR A 142 9.31 -7.52 5.50
N THR A 143 10.62 -7.33 5.64
CA THR A 143 11.29 -7.32 6.94
C THR A 143 10.76 -6.17 7.80
N THR A 144 10.66 -4.97 7.24
CA THR A 144 10.18 -3.78 7.96
C THR A 144 8.72 -3.93 8.39
N ILE A 145 7.82 -4.39 7.51
CA ILE A 145 6.40 -4.54 7.85
C ILE A 145 6.18 -5.61 8.92
N THR A 146 6.99 -6.67 8.91
CA THR A 146 6.94 -7.73 9.92
C THR A 146 7.52 -7.25 11.27
N MET A 147 8.59 -6.45 11.26
CA MET A 147 9.07 -5.79 12.47
C MET A 147 8.01 -4.84 13.05
N LEU A 148 7.35 -4.06 12.19
CA LEU A 148 6.28 -3.15 12.59
C LEU A 148 5.11 -3.91 13.23
N GLU A 149 4.66 -5.01 12.62
CA GLU A 149 3.63 -5.87 13.21
C GLU A 149 4.02 -6.38 14.60
N SER A 150 5.26 -6.84 14.76
CA SER A 150 5.76 -7.33 16.05
C SER A 150 5.73 -6.23 17.12
N MET A 151 6.12 -4.99 16.78
CA MET A 151 6.08 -3.84 17.69
C MET A 151 4.65 -3.44 18.06
N LEU A 152 3.73 -3.40 17.08
CA LEU A 152 2.31 -3.09 17.32
C LEU A 152 1.66 -4.16 18.20
N SER A 153 1.91 -5.43 17.91
CA SER A 153 1.43 -6.56 18.71
C SER A 153 2.00 -6.55 20.12
N ALA A 154 3.27 -6.19 20.29
CA ALA A 154 3.90 -6.04 21.61
C ALA A 154 3.27 -4.90 22.44
N ALA A 155 2.67 -3.90 21.80
CA ALA A 155 1.86 -2.87 22.45
C ALA A 155 0.41 -3.32 22.75
N GLY A 156 0.05 -4.56 22.40
CA GLY A 156 -1.28 -5.12 22.63
C GLY A 156 -2.32 -4.69 21.60
N LEU A 157 -1.90 -4.16 20.45
CA LEU A 157 -2.80 -3.78 19.36
C LEU A 157 -3.16 -4.99 18.50
N SER A 158 -4.43 -5.04 18.07
CA SER A 158 -4.91 -5.93 17.02
C SER A 158 -4.44 -5.38 15.66
N VAL A 159 -3.51 -6.06 15.01
CA VAL A 159 -2.90 -5.65 13.74
C VAL A 159 -3.16 -6.68 12.64
N ALA A 160 -3.41 -6.20 11.42
CA ALA A 160 -3.34 -7.00 10.20
C ALA A 160 -2.20 -6.51 9.31
N VAL A 161 -1.34 -7.43 8.86
CA VAL A 161 -0.36 -7.17 7.80
C VAL A 161 -0.97 -7.54 6.45
N VAL A 162 -1.05 -6.57 5.56
CA VAL A 162 -1.82 -6.68 4.30
C VAL A 162 -1.09 -6.03 3.13
N GLY A 163 -1.58 -6.29 1.92
CA GLY A 163 -1.12 -5.63 0.69
C GLY A 163 -0.27 -6.53 -0.21
N ASN A 164 0.90 -6.03 -0.60
CA ASN A 164 1.77 -6.66 -1.60
C ASN A 164 2.17 -8.10 -1.24
N ILE A 165 2.22 -8.45 0.05
CA ILE A 165 2.52 -9.80 0.54
C ILE A 165 1.39 -10.30 1.46
N GLY A 166 1.11 -11.60 1.40
CA GLY A 166 0.18 -12.26 2.31
C GLY A 166 -1.29 -12.06 1.93
N ARG A 167 -2.02 -11.27 2.73
CA ARG A 167 -3.47 -11.05 2.59
C ARG A 167 -3.76 -9.78 1.76
N PRO A 168 -4.62 -9.81 0.73
CA PRO A 168 -5.14 -8.61 0.08
C PRO A 168 -5.74 -7.61 1.07
N VAL A 169 -5.70 -6.33 0.72
CA VAL A 169 -6.19 -5.25 1.59
C VAL A 169 -7.73 -5.27 1.65
N VAL A 170 -8.39 -5.53 0.51
CA VAL A 170 -9.85 -5.65 0.41
C VAL A 170 -10.37 -6.67 1.41
N GLU A 171 -9.76 -7.86 1.49
CA GLU A 171 -10.18 -8.91 2.42
C GLU A 171 -10.12 -8.47 3.89
N ALA A 172 -9.11 -7.67 4.27
CA ALA A 172 -8.97 -7.20 5.65
C ALA A 172 -9.91 -6.04 5.99
N VAL A 173 -10.23 -5.20 5.00
CA VAL A 173 -11.22 -4.11 5.14
C VAL A 173 -12.63 -4.67 5.31
N LEU A 174 -12.95 -5.77 4.61
CA LEU A 174 -14.27 -6.41 4.67
C LEU A 174 -14.42 -7.39 5.85
N ASP A 175 -13.30 -7.81 6.48
CA ASP A 175 -13.30 -8.67 7.66
C ASP A 175 -14.18 -8.11 8.79
N GLU A 176 -14.93 -8.94 9.50
CA GLU A 176 -15.67 -8.51 10.70
C GLU A 176 -14.75 -8.28 11.91
N THR A 177 -13.52 -8.80 11.87
CA THR A 177 -12.52 -8.69 12.95
C THR A 177 -12.17 -7.23 13.24
N PRO A 178 -12.30 -6.72 14.48
CA PRO A 178 -11.96 -5.35 14.83
C PRO A 178 -10.44 -5.17 14.98
N TYR A 179 -9.78 -4.75 13.90
CA TYR A 179 -8.37 -4.33 13.93
C TYR A 179 -8.21 -2.89 14.42
N ASP A 180 -7.18 -2.65 15.22
CA ASP A 180 -6.78 -1.32 15.67
C ASP A 180 -5.97 -0.58 14.60
N VAL A 181 -5.24 -1.32 13.76
CA VAL A 181 -4.31 -0.76 12.77
C VAL A 181 -4.01 -1.77 11.65
N PHE A 182 -3.83 -1.26 10.43
CA PHE A 182 -3.27 -2.05 9.32
C PHE A 182 -1.81 -1.67 9.09
N ALA A 183 -0.96 -2.68 9.01
CA ALA A 183 0.39 -2.55 8.52
C ALA A 183 0.39 -2.96 7.03
N VAL A 184 0.52 -1.99 6.14
CA VAL A 184 0.29 -2.18 4.70
C VAL A 184 1.61 -2.14 3.94
N GLU A 185 2.01 -3.27 3.35
CA GLU A 185 3.11 -3.30 2.39
C GLU A 185 2.60 -2.88 1.01
N LEU A 186 3.19 -1.84 0.42
CA LEU A 186 2.77 -1.31 -0.87
C LEU A 186 3.91 -1.37 -1.89
N SER A 187 3.58 -1.79 -3.11
CA SER A 187 4.44 -1.62 -4.28
C SER A 187 4.13 -0.32 -5.03
N SER A 188 5.09 0.19 -5.79
CA SER A 188 4.87 1.37 -6.64
C SER A 188 3.75 1.14 -7.67
N ALA A 189 3.65 -0.07 -8.23
CA ALA A 189 2.57 -0.43 -9.15
C ALA A 189 1.18 -0.49 -8.49
N GLN A 190 1.09 -0.79 -7.18
CA GLN A 190 -0.16 -0.63 -6.42
C GLN A 190 -0.48 0.85 -6.21
N LEU A 191 0.52 1.65 -5.83
CA LEU A 191 0.38 3.08 -5.58
C LEU A 191 -0.03 3.86 -6.83
N HIS A 192 0.44 3.48 -8.02
CA HIS A 192 0.09 4.10 -9.30
C HIS A 192 -1.42 4.23 -9.50
N TRP A 193 -2.17 3.22 -9.07
CA TRP A 193 -3.62 3.16 -9.24
C TRP A 193 -4.40 3.71 -8.05
N THR A 194 -3.76 4.52 -7.20
CA THR A 194 -4.38 5.18 -6.05
C THR A 194 -4.62 6.66 -6.30
N ASN A 195 -5.76 7.16 -5.81
CA ASN A 195 -6.23 8.52 -6.06
C ASN A 195 -6.66 9.25 -4.78
N SER A 196 -7.23 8.52 -3.82
CA SER A 196 -7.81 9.09 -2.60
C SER A 196 -7.19 8.55 -1.31
N LEU A 197 -6.23 7.64 -1.43
CA LEU A 197 -5.49 7.05 -0.30
C LEU A 197 -4.97 8.15 0.63
N SER A 198 -5.17 7.97 1.94
CA SER A 198 -4.76 8.94 2.97
C SER A 198 -4.33 8.18 4.22
N LEU A 199 -3.07 7.71 4.19
CA LEU A 199 -2.49 6.90 5.27
C LEU A 199 -2.28 7.73 6.55
N HIS A 200 -2.22 7.06 7.70
CA HIS A 200 -1.81 7.70 8.95
C HIS A 200 -0.34 8.10 8.87
N SER A 201 0.54 7.11 8.69
CA SER A 201 1.98 7.30 8.50
C SER A 201 2.48 6.32 7.44
N ALA A 202 3.58 6.65 6.78
CA ALA A 202 4.17 5.78 5.79
C ALA A 202 5.69 5.92 5.75
N ALA A 203 6.37 4.87 5.30
CA ALA A 203 7.81 4.86 5.10
C ALA A 203 8.20 4.52 3.66
N VAL A 204 9.10 5.30 3.08
CA VAL A 204 9.86 4.92 1.88
C VAL A 204 11.27 4.56 2.32
N LEU A 205 11.63 3.28 2.15
CA LEU A 205 12.89 2.73 2.70
C LEU A 205 14.13 3.07 1.86
N ASN A 206 13.98 3.06 0.54
CA ASN A 206 15.04 3.26 -0.45
C ASN A 206 14.43 3.30 -1.86
N LEU A 207 15.12 3.93 -2.79
CA LEU A 207 14.86 3.86 -4.23
C LEU A 207 16.05 3.25 -4.96
N GLY A 208 15.81 2.11 -5.62
CA GLY A 208 16.79 1.37 -6.41
C GLY A 208 16.28 1.03 -7.81
N THR A 209 17.14 0.45 -8.63
CA THR A 209 16.92 0.23 -10.09
C THR A 209 16.18 -1.06 -10.44
N ASP A 210 15.65 -1.79 -9.46
CA ASP A 210 14.89 -3.00 -9.74
C ASP A 210 13.44 -2.63 -10.13
N ARG A 211 12.77 -3.51 -10.89
CA ARG A 211 11.35 -3.36 -11.29
C ARG A 211 11.06 -2.22 -12.26
N LEU A 212 12.10 -1.61 -12.86
CA LEU A 212 11.96 -0.58 -13.88
C LEU A 212 11.33 -1.08 -15.19
N ASP A 213 11.24 -2.39 -15.39
CA ASP A 213 10.56 -2.98 -16.55
C ASP A 213 9.10 -2.54 -16.64
N TRP A 214 8.42 -2.37 -15.49
CA TRP A 214 7.04 -1.87 -15.42
C TRP A 214 6.92 -0.42 -15.93
N TYR A 215 8.01 0.36 -15.82
CA TYR A 215 8.14 1.77 -16.19
C TYR A 215 8.82 1.99 -17.55
N ALA A 216 9.10 0.92 -18.30
CA ALA A 216 9.85 1.01 -19.56
C ALA A 216 9.17 1.90 -20.62
N ASP A 217 7.84 2.01 -20.58
CA ASP A 217 7.03 2.77 -21.54
C ASP A 217 6.62 4.17 -21.01
N THR A 218 7.32 4.69 -20.00
CA THR A 218 7.01 6.01 -19.43
C THR A 218 7.20 7.13 -20.46
N ALA A 219 6.27 8.10 -20.46
CA ALA A 219 6.18 9.14 -21.49
C ALA A 219 7.45 10.01 -21.58
N ASP A 220 8.14 10.21 -20.47
CA ASP A 220 9.33 11.05 -20.38
C ASP A 220 10.64 10.30 -20.69
N GLY A 221 10.57 8.98 -20.93
CA GLY A 221 11.73 8.14 -21.24
C GLY A 221 12.68 7.91 -20.06
N ASP A 222 12.27 8.24 -18.83
CA ASP A 222 13.01 7.98 -17.60
C ASP A 222 12.21 7.03 -16.67
N PRO A 223 12.46 5.71 -16.75
CA PRO A 223 11.81 4.74 -15.88
C PRO A 223 12.03 4.97 -14.39
N MET A 224 13.19 5.54 -14.00
CA MET A 224 13.49 5.80 -12.59
C MET A 224 12.65 6.95 -12.05
N ALA A 225 12.47 8.02 -12.84
CA ALA A 225 11.60 9.12 -12.46
C ALA A 225 10.15 8.65 -12.28
N GLY A 226 9.63 7.81 -13.19
CA GLY A 226 8.30 7.22 -13.06
C GLY A 226 8.17 6.33 -11.81
N TYR A 227 9.16 5.50 -11.53
CA TYR A 227 9.20 4.65 -10.33
C TYR A 227 9.21 5.48 -9.03
N ALA A 228 10.04 6.52 -8.97
CA ALA A 228 10.12 7.42 -7.83
C ALA A 228 8.80 8.17 -7.61
N ALA A 229 8.19 8.70 -8.68
CA ALA A 229 6.91 9.40 -8.62
C ALA A 229 5.80 8.51 -8.04
N ASP A 230 5.64 7.29 -8.58
CA ASP A 230 4.65 6.33 -8.06
C ASP A 230 4.94 5.91 -6.63
N THR A 231 6.21 5.73 -6.25
CA THR A 231 6.59 5.41 -4.87
C THR A 231 6.25 6.56 -3.92
N GLY A 232 6.43 7.81 -4.36
CA GLY A 232 6.08 9.02 -3.61
C GLY A 232 4.59 9.21 -3.36
N LEU A 233 3.72 8.58 -4.16
CA LEU A 233 2.26 8.62 -3.95
C LEU A 233 1.85 8.09 -2.57
N ILE A 234 2.68 7.29 -1.90
CA ILE A 234 2.42 6.83 -0.54
C ILE A 234 2.30 7.98 0.47
N TYR A 235 2.91 9.13 0.20
CA TYR A 235 2.85 10.32 1.05
C TYR A 235 1.70 11.28 0.70
N GLN A 236 0.98 11.03 -0.39
CA GLN A 236 -0.18 11.86 -0.77
C GLN A 236 -1.25 11.79 0.31
N ARG A 237 -1.76 12.96 0.72
CA ARG A 237 -2.78 13.12 1.77
C ARG A 237 -2.40 12.41 3.08
N LEU A 238 -1.12 12.22 3.34
CA LEU A 238 -0.67 11.55 4.54
C LEU A 238 -0.93 12.45 5.76
N ARG A 239 -1.39 11.85 6.87
CA ARG A 239 -1.97 12.62 7.98
C ARG A 239 -1.00 12.93 9.12
N HIS A 240 -0.02 12.08 9.37
CA HIS A 240 0.78 12.17 10.59
C HIS A 240 2.29 12.18 10.38
N SER A 241 2.88 11.16 9.74
CA SER A 241 4.34 11.09 9.58
C SER A 241 4.80 10.50 8.24
N CYS A 242 5.60 11.28 7.51
CA CYS A 242 6.35 10.82 6.34
C CYS A 242 7.73 10.35 6.82
N VAL A 243 7.94 9.03 6.87
CA VAL A 243 9.17 8.40 7.36
C VAL A 243 10.13 8.12 6.20
N TYR A 244 11.30 8.75 6.18
CA TYR A 244 12.23 8.65 5.06
C TYR A 244 13.65 8.30 5.49
N ASN A 245 14.41 7.73 4.57
CA ASN A 245 15.78 7.33 4.79
C ASN A 245 16.72 8.52 4.56
N VAL A 246 17.31 9.07 5.61
CA VAL A 246 18.25 10.20 5.49
C VAL A 246 19.51 9.80 4.70
N ASP A 247 19.85 8.51 4.72
CA ASP A 247 21.00 7.97 4.01
C ASP A 247 20.69 7.72 2.50
N ASP A 248 19.43 7.91 2.07
CA ASP A 248 19.01 7.93 0.67
C ASP A 248 18.30 9.27 0.32
N PRO A 249 19.03 10.25 -0.24
CA PRO A 249 18.49 11.58 -0.58
C PRO A 249 17.30 11.56 -1.54
N ALA A 250 17.09 10.46 -2.27
CA ALA A 250 15.93 10.35 -3.14
C ALA A 250 14.63 10.21 -2.33
N THR A 251 14.69 9.54 -1.17
CA THR A 251 13.51 9.41 -0.29
C THR A 251 13.17 10.71 0.43
N GLU A 252 14.17 11.55 0.73
CA GLU A 252 13.95 12.90 1.30
C GLU A 252 13.24 13.81 0.29
N ARG A 253 13.66 13.81 -0.98
CA ARG A 253 12.97 14.57 -2.04
C ARG A 253 11.50 14.20 -2.17
N LEU A 254 11.15 12.91 -2.05
CA LEU A 254 9.74 12.49 -2.06
C LEU A 254 8.93 13.11 -0.93
N VAL A 255 9.54 13.37 0.23
CA VAL A 255 8.87 14.04 1.36
C VAL A 255 8.74 15.54 1.10
N GLU A 256 9.76 16.17 0.52
CA GLU A 256 9.73 17.60 0.15
C GLU A 256 8.64 17.90 -0.89
N GLU A 257 8.40 16.96 -1.81
CA GLU A 257 7.41 17.07 -2.89
C GLU A 257 6.00 16.60 -2.50
N ALA A 258 5.84 15.99 -1.32
CA ALA A 258 4.58 15.39 -0.90
C ALA A 258 3.50 16.44 -0.57
N ASP A 259 2.31 16.25 -1.14
CA ASP A 259 1.11 16.98 -0.75
C ASP A 259 0.42 16.25 0.42
N VAL A 260 0.79 16.62 1.63
CA VAL A 260 0.33 16.01 2.88
C VAL A 260 -0.86 16.77 3.49
N ILE A 261 -1.57 16.15 4.43
CA ILE A 261 -2.53 16.89 5.26
C ILE A 261 -1.76 17.75 6.27
N GLU A 262 -2.23 18.99 6.47
CA GLU A 262 -1.63 19.92 7.41
C GLU A 262 -1.44 19.29 8.81
N GLY A 263 -0.22 19.39 9.33
CA GLY A 263 0.18 18.78 10.60
C GLY A 263 1.00 17.49 10.46
N ALA A 264 1.03 16.88 9.28
CA ALA A 264 1.95 15.78 9.01
C ALA A 264 3.42 16.25 9.11
N ARG A 265 4.29 15.36 9.60
CA ARG A 265 5.70 15.66 9.89
C ARG A 265 6.65 14.79 9.07
N ALA A 266 7.73 15.39 8.58
CA ALA A 266 8.89 14.65 8.08
C ALA A 266 9.65 14.03 9.26
N ILE A 267 9.85 12.71 9.22
CA ILE A 267 10.57 11.93 10.24
C ILE A 267 11.68 11.14 9.56
N GLY A 268 12.94 11.53 9.79
CA GLY A 268 14.08 10.82 9.21
C GLY A 268 14.44 9.57 10.01
N PHE A 269 14.89 8.52 9.35
CA PHE A 269 15.69 7.47 9.97
C PHE A 269 17.10 7.46 9.38
N THR A 270 18.10 7.17 10.21
CA THR A 270 19.51 7.13 9.80
C THR A 270 20.28 6.11 10.63
N LEU A 271 21.33 5.53 10.05
CA LEU A 271 22.27 4.69 10.80
C LEU A 271 23.22 5.49 11.70
N GLY A 272 23.21 6.83 11.59
CA GLY A 272 24.00 7.73 12.43
C GLY A 272 23.26 8.28 13.65
N ILE A 273 23.87 9.28 14.29
CA ILE A 273 23.28 10.01 15.42
C ILE A 273 22.10 10.84 14.90
N PRO A 274 20.87 10.62 15.39
CA PRO A 274 19.70 11.31 14.86
C PRO A 274 19.69 12.80 15.26
N ALA A 275 19.25 13.64 14.33
CA ALA A 275 18.89 15.03 14.59
C ALA A 275 17.46 15.12 15.20
N PRO A 276 16.98 16.31 15.60
CA PRO A 276 15.58 16.48 15.96
C PRO A 276 14.64 16.04 14.83
N SER A 277 13.53 15.37 15.17
CA SER A 277 12.62 14.73 14.19
C SER A 277 13.23 13.51 13.49
N MET A 278 14.18 12.82 14.10
CA MET A 278 14.73 11.58 13.56
C MET A 278 14.76 10.45 14.60
N VAL A 279 14.82 9.23 14.10
CA VAL A 279 15.28 8.04 14.84
C VAL A 279 16.63 7.61 14.27
N GLY A 280 17.50 7.05 15.10
CA GLY A 280 18.82 6.62 14.62
C GLY A 280 19.60 5.85 15.68
N VAL A 281 20.92 5.78 15.52
CA VAL A 281 21.80 4.97 16.37
C VAL A 281 22.80 5.86 17.12
N VAL A 282 22.94 5.62 18.42
CA VAL A 282 24.00 6.20 19.26
C VAL A 282 24.69 5.04 19.97
N ASP A 283 25.98 4.84 19.67
CA ASP A 283 26.75 3.66 20.09
C ASP A 283 26.03 2.35 19.72
N ASP A 284 25.59 1.56 20.70
CA ASP A 284 24.87 0.30 20.53
C ASP A 284 23.34 0.41 20.72
N VAL A 285 22.81 1.64 20.76
CA VAL A 285 21.43 1.94 21.11
C VAL A 285 20.69 2.59 19.96
N LEU A 286 19.50 2.07 19.62
CA LEU A 286 18.53 2.74 18.77
C LEU A 286 17.79 3.78 19.61
N VAL A 287 17.74 5.03 19.14
CA VAL A 287 17.16 6.15 19.89
C VAL A 287 16.11 6.91 19.07
N ASP A 288 15.08 7.40 19.76
CA ASP A 288 14.00 8.24 19.24
C ASP A 288 14.19 9.70 19.69
N ARG A 289 14.38 10.59 18.71
CA ARG A 289 14.36 12.06 18.86
C ARG A 289 13.22 12.69 18.05
N ALA A 290 12.25 11.90 17.63
CA ALA A 290 11.16 12.32 16.77
C ALA A 290 9.85 12.55 17.54
N PHE A 291 9.52 11.68 18.48
CA PHE A 291 8.20 11.59 19.10
C PHE A 291 8.20 11.91 20.61
N ILE A 292 9.22 12.62 21.09
CA ILE A 292 9.29 13.13 22.47
C ILE A 292 9.13 14.65 22.53
N ALA A 293 8.60 15.17 23.64
CA ALA A 293 8.37 16.60 23.82
C ALA A 293 9.69 17.40 23.85
N GLN A 294 10.72 16.86 24.51
CA GLN A 294 12.04 17.48 24.66
C GLN A 294 13.00 17.13 23.50
N ARG A 295 12.48 16.85 22.30
CA ARG A 295 13.26 16.38 21.13
C ARG A 295 14.45 17.24 20.69
N ARG A 296 14.50 18.51 21.12
CA ARG A 296 15.63 19.40 20.87
C ARG A 296 16.88 18.94 21.63
N ASP A 297 16.70 18.55 22.89
CA ASP A 297 17.79 18.39 23.86
C ASP A 297 17.86 16.97 24.44
N SER A 298 16.98 16.06 24.00
CA SER A 298 16.89 14.70 24.54
C SER A 298 16.66 13.68 23.42
N ALA A 299 16.99 12.43 23.75
CA ALA A 299 16.68 11.23 22.99
C ALA A 299 16.18 10.17 23.98
N ILE A 300 15.30 9.28 23.56
CA ILE A 300 14.88 8.13 24.35
C ILE A 300 15.37 6.84 23.70
N GLU A 301 15.90 5.92 24.50
CA GLU A 301 16.22 4.57 24.04
C GLU A 301 14.93 3.84 23.64
N ILE A 302 14.93 3.25 22.45
CA ILE A 302 13.82 2.45 21.92
C ILE A 302 14.18 0.97 21.72
N ALA A 303 15.47 0.64 21.59
CA ALA A 303 16.01 -0.71 21.55
C ALA A 303 17.55 -0.68 21.59
N LYS A 304 18.18 -1.84 21.73
CA LYS A 304 19.63 -2.02 21.51
C LYS A 304 19.88 -2.79 20.22
N LEU A 305 21.07 -2.65 19.64
CA LEU A 305 21.49 -3.48 18.50
C LEU A 305 21.43 -4.98 18.85
N SER A 306 21.72 -5.35 20.10
CA SER A 306 21.59 -6.72 20.59
C SER A 306 20.15 -7.24 20.66
N ASP A 307 19.14 -6.36 20.56
CA ASP A 307 17.74 -6.76 20.49
C ASP A 307 17.33 -7.15 19.05
N LEU A 308 18.17 -6.86 18.05
CA LEU A 308 17.92 -7.19 16.65
C LEU A 308 18.43 -8.59 16.31
N ALA A 309 17.83 -9.20 15.28
CA ALA A 309 18.27 -10.48 14.74
C ALA A 309 19.66 -10.42 14.07
N SER A 310 20.09 -9.23 13.64
CA SER A 310 21.40 -8.96 13.03
C SER A 310 21.72 -7.47 13.18
N ASP A 311 23.01 -7.15 13.33
CA ASP A 311 23.54 -5.77 13.33
C ASP A 311 23.89 -5.27 11.92
N GLU A 312 23.58 -6.05 10.88
CA GLU A 312 23.76 -5.62 9.50
C GLU A 312 23.03 -4.30 9.22
N PRO A 313 23.66 -3.33 8.52
CA PRO A 313 23.09 -2.01 8.24
C PRO A 313 21.66 -2.02 7.70
N ALA A 314 21.34 -2.95 6.79
CA ALA A 314 20.01 -3.09 6.23
C ALA A 314 18.96 -3.51 7.28
N THR A 315 19.32 -4.40 8.20
CA THR A 315 18.45 -4.85 9.30
C THR A 315 18.20 -3.70 10.28
N VAL A 316 19.24 -2.95 10.63
CA VAL A 316 19.13 -1.78 11.50
C VAL A 316 18.26 -0.69 10.87
N ALA A 317 18.44 -0.41 9.57
CA ALA A 317 17.62 0.56 8.84
C ALA A 317 16.13 0.16 8.82
N ASN A 318 15.83 -1.12 8.53
CA ASN A 318 14.47 -1.64 8.58
C ASN A 318 13.86 -1.52 9.99
N ALA A 319 14.63 -1.83 11.03
CA ALA A 319 14.19 -1.71 12.42
C ALA A 319 13.88 -0.25 12.81
N LEU A 320 14.71 0.70 12.38
CA LEU A 320 14.50 2.13 12.61
C LEU A 320 13.26 2.65 11.87
N ALA A 321 13.06 2.27 10.61
CA ALA A 321 11.87 2.65 9.85
C ALA A 321 10.58 2.09 10.49
N ALA A 322 10.59 0.81 10.88
CA ALA A 322 9.48 0.18 11.60
C ALA A 322 9.22 0.87 12.95
N ALA A 323 10.28 1.17 13.70
CA ALA A 323 10.17 1.88 14.97
C ALA A 323 9.58 3.28 14.78
N ALA A 324 10.01 4.04 13.77
CA ALA A 324 9.45 5.37 13.48
C ALA A 324 7.95 5.29 13.19
N LEU A 325 7.50 4.31 12.41
CA LEU A 325 6.07 4.08 12.15
C LEU A 325 5.31 3.71 13.43
N ALA A 326 5.82 2.75 14.22
CA ALA A 326 5.21 2.35 15.48
C ALA A 326 5.10 3.52 16.47
N ARG A 327 6.19 4.27 16.65
CA ARG A 327 6.25 5.46 17.52
C ARG A 327 5.30 6.56 17.04
N SER A 328 5.14 6.73 15.72
CA SER A 328 4.16 7.66 15.16
C SER A 328 2.72 7.31 15.54
N PHE A 329 2.43 6.03 15.77
CA PHE A 329 1.12 5.52 16.19
C PHE A 329 0.97 5.46 17.73
N GLY A 330 1.96 5.96 18.49
CA GLY A 330 1.91 6.00 19.95
C GLY A 330 2.41 4.74 20.66
N VAL A 331 2.94 3.75 19.95
CA VAL A 331 3.55 2.53 20.55
C VAL A 331 4.67 2.95 21.50
N PRO A 332 4.67 2.58 22.81
CA PRO A 332 5.68 3.03 23.75
C PRO A 332 7.07 2.42 23.45
N PRO A 333 8.18 3.09 23.83
CA PRO A 333 9.55 2.61 23.58
C PRO A 333 9.79 1.15 24.03
N GLN A 334 9.24 0.78 25.18
CA GLN A 334 9.34 -0.58 25.71
C GLN A 334 8.73 -1.62 24.78
N ALA A 335 7.56 -1.34 24.17
CA ALA A 335 6.93 -2.24 23.23
C ALA A 335 7.69 -2.31 21.90
N VAL A 336 8.38 -1.24 21.49
CA VAL A 336 9.30 -1.27 20.34
C VAL A 336 10.45 -2.26 20.61
N ALA A 337 11.12 -2.13 21.75
CA ALA A 337 12.20 -3.04 22.14
C ALA A 337 11.71 -4.49 22.23
N ASP A 338 10.57 -4.73 22.89
CA ASP A 338 10.02 -6.07 23.06
C ASP A 338 9.57 -6.68 21.73
N GLY A 339 9.02 -5.88 20.81
CA GLY A 339 8.69 -6.30 19.45
C GLY A 339 9.91 -6.71 18.64
N LEU A 340 11.00 -5.95 18.72
CA LEU A 340 12.25 -6.29 18.04
C LEU A 340 12.88 -7.58 18.59
N ARG A 341 12.86 -7.79 19.92
CA ARG A 341 13.34 -9.05 20.53
C ARG A 341 12.54 -10.29 20.12
N ARG A 342 11.23 -10.11 19.89
CA ARG A 342 10.33 -11.19 19.47
C ARG A 342 10.39 -11.48 17.98
N PHE A 343 10.93 -10.55 17.19
CA PHE A 343 11.02 -10.72 15.75
C PHE A 343 11.99 -11.84 15.39
N VAL A 344 11.56 -12.74 14.50
CA VAL A 344 12.37 -13.82 13.95
C VAL A 344 12.42 -13.65 12.43
N LEU A 345 13.63 -13.67 11.86
CA LEU A 345 13.79 -13.67 10.40
C LEU A 345 13.30 -15.02 9.84
N GLY A 346 12.39 -14.97 8.86
CA GLY A 346 12.19 -16.09 7.92
C GLY A 346 10.94 -16.95 8.09
N GLU A 347 9.90 -16.52 8.82
CA GLU A 347 8.63 -17.26 8.86
C GLU A 347 7.45 -16.42 8.37
N ARG A 348 7.16 -16.49 7.06
CA ARG A 348 5.81 -16.43 6.48
C ARG A 348 5.75 -17.22 5.19
#